data_AF-A0A552WXG7-F1
#
_entry.id   AF-A0A552WXG7-F1
#
_cell.length_a   1.000
_cell.length_b   1.000
_cell.length_c   1.000
_cell.angle_alpha   90.00
_cell.angle_beta   90.00
_cell.angle_gamma   90.00
#
_symmetry.space_group_name_H-M   'P 1'
#
loop_
_entity.id
_entity.type
_entity.pdbx_description
1 polymer ?
#
loop_
_entity_poly.entity_id
_entity_poly.type
_entity_poly.pdbx_seq_one_letter_code
_entity_poly.pdbx_strand_id
1 'polypeptide(L)'
;MPLTYRLRSLGLPIVPGEEEYVHRVLDQPLAAETFRELQGAARHVGVTAEFREVVGYFGTPAGHTPPGFRLALDLEADGLLAIDLVRDISYDTDGALRPTNVLFSADSANPYEIAPIAGLIANLTCNPGIIYDLFLNNPAANVDGTFHTREEVMAEIGRILGPGCDVCVELNNPFEADFGKILEEAERFRQILSRWRVVIKVPHTGPVNAANVGQLLSGDKHLDRRWWEPATADALRGHNLALKLREHGFRVNFTLMFEPYQAQLALQARPYFINSFIRHRLMQSTKMIELLDDFTESRDDGVLVTLRDYLIQNDYLARTDTDLPLQECRRMAEQLVAYRQTRTAEGGDGLDSVRHNLRVLRETNLPDTRLIVCSMEGERNYPEVDKLLASDEFCDMSRRVVVTAEPGYLARFTSTNQVVSYQRRFMTAAQGH
;
A
#
# COMPACT_ATOMS: atom_id res chain seq x y z
N MET A 1 -27.24 -28.97 13.98
CA MET A 1 -26.79 -27.60 13.70
C MET A 1 -25.69 -27.26 14.69
N PRO A 2 -24.57 -26.64 14.28
CA PRO A 2 -23.58 -26.14 15.23
C PRO A 2 -24.22 -25.09 16.14
N LEU A 3 -23.87 -25.09 17.43
CA LEU A 3 -24.31 -24.07 18.40
C LEU A 3 -23.61 -22.75 18.05
N THR A 4 -24.38 -21.67 17.96
CA THR A 4 -23.85 -20.31 17.75
C THR A 4 -23.83 -19.57 19.08
N TYR A 5 -22.65 -19.13 19.51
CA TYR A 5 -22.48 -18.27 20.68
C TYR A 5 -22.31 -16.82 20.24
N ARG A 6 -22.94 -15.90 20.96
CA ARG A 6 -22.75 -14.45 20.79
C ARG A 6 -22.24 -13.86 22.10
N LEU A 7 -21.71 -12.64 22.05
CA LEU A 7 -21.32 -11.91 23.26
C LEU A 7 -22.47 -11.85 24.29
N ARG A 8 -23.70 -11.54 23.85
CA ARG A 8 -24.89 -11.56 24.70
C ARG A 8 -25.18 -12.91 25.36
N SER A 9 -24.71 -14.02 24.79
CA SER A 9 -24.91 -15.36 25.35
C SER A 9 -24.16 -15.58 26.66
N LEU A 10 -23.17 -14.74 26.97
CA LEU A 10 -22.46 -14.78 28.26
C LEU A 10 -23.32 -14.28 29.43
N GLY A 11 -24.41 -13.54 29.15
CA GLY A 11 -25.32 -13.03 30.18
C GLY A 11 -24.66 -12.07 31.18
N LEU A 12 -23.57 -11.40 30.78
CA LEU A 12 -22.81 -10.51 31.65
C LEU A 12 -23.58 -9.19 31.88
N PRO A 13 -23.60 -8.67 33.12
CA PRO A 13 -24.05 -7.31 33.38
C PRO A 13 -23.14 -6.30 32.66
N ILE A 14 -23.75 -5.25 32.10
CA ILE A 14 -23.04 -4.16 31.43
C ILE A 14 -22.54 -3.16 32.48
N VAL A 15 -21.34 -2.62 32.30
CA VAL A 15 -20.82 -1.52 33.12
C VAL A 15 -21.75 -0.31 33.02
N PRO A 16 -22.19 0.29 34.15
CA PRO A 16 -23.14 1.41 34.12
C PRO A 16 -22.62 2.61 33.31
N GLY A 17 -23.48 3.16 32.45
CA GLY A 17 -23.14 4.29 31.57
C GLY A 17 -22.47 3.90 30.25
N GLU A 18 -22.24 2.60 30.03
CA GLU A 18 -21.64 2.08 28.79
C GLU A 18 -22.65 1.36 27.88
N GLU A 19 -23.93 1.36 28.25
CA GLU A 19 -24.98 0.55 27.63
C GLU A 19 -25.07 0.81 26.13
N GLU A 20 -25.08 2.07 25.71
CA GLU A 20 -25.15 2.44 24.28
C GLU A 20 -23.97 1.89 23.47
N TYR A 21 -22.78 1.85 24.05
CA TYR A 21 -21.59 1.34 23.37
C TYR A 21 -21.58 -0.18 23.31
N VAL A 22 -21.86 -0.85 24.43
CA VAL A 22 -21.89 -2.32 24.49
C VAL A 22 -23.00 -2.89 23.61
N HIS A 23 -24.16 -2.23 23.51
CA HIS A 23 -25.25 -2.66 22.65
C HIS A 23 -24.87 -2.77 21.16
N ARG A 24 -23.83 -2.05 20.69
CA ARG A 24 -23.34 -2.11 19.30
C ARG A 24 -22.67 -3.46 18.96
N VAL A 25 -22.27 -4.24 19.96
CA VAL A 25 -21.42 -5.43 19.78
C VAL A 25 -21.99 -6.70 20.42
N LEU A 26 -23.14 -6.62 21.07
CA LEU A 26 -23.77 -7.76 21.76
C LEU A 26 -24.08 -8.94 20.83
N ASP A 27 -24.31 -8.70 19.55
CA ASP A 27 -24.58 -9.75 18.56
C ASP A 27 -23.34 -10.32 17.89
N GLN A 28 -22.15 -9.85 18.26
CA GLN A 28 -20.89 -10.37 17.73
C GLN A 28 -20.77 -11.87 18.01
N PRO A 29 -20.50 -12.71 16.99
CA PRO A 29 -20.28 -14.13 17.18
C PRO A 29 -19.00 -14.38 17.98
N LEU A 30 -19.04 -15.39 18.85
CA LEU A 30 -17.89 -15.90 19.58
C LEU A 30 -17.55 -17.31 19.12
N ALA A 31 -16.25 -17.61 19.01
CA ALA A 31 -15.79 -18.99 18.87
C ALA A 31 -16.17 -19.78 20.13
N ALA A 32 -16.48 -21.07 19.96
CA ALA A 32 -16.93 -21.93 21.07
C ALA A 32 -15.86 -22.11 22.16
N GLU A 33 -14.58 -21.98 21.81
CA GLU A 33 -13.47 -21.96 22.76
C GLU A 33 -13.47 -20.68 23.60
N THR A 34 -13.44 -19.52 22.93
CA THR A 34 -13.53 -18.20 23.58
C THR A 34 -14.76 -18.07 24.49
N PHE A 35 -15.93 -18.55 24.04
CA PHE A 35 -17.13 -18.54 24.88
C PHE A 35 -16.94 -19.33 26.18
N ARG A 36 -16.35 -20.53 26.11
CA ARG A 36 -16.12 -21.39 27.28
C ARG A 36 -15.12 -20.78 28.25
N GLU A 37 -14.06 -20.15 27.74
CA GLU A 37 -13.07 -19.44 28.54
C GLU A 37 -13.71 -18.27 29.30
N LEU A 38 -14.52 -17.46 28.60
CA LEU A 38 -15.14 -16.28 29.17
C LEU A 38 -16.26 -16.61 30.17
N GLN A 39 -17.06 -17.66 29.94
CA GLN A 39 -18.21 -18.01 30.78
C GLN A 39 -17.85 -18.22 32.26
N GLY A 40 -16.65 -18.72 32.56
CA GLY A 40 -16.18 -18.94 33.94
C GLY A 40 -15.49 -17.74 34.57
N ALA A 41 -14.90 -16.87 33.74
CA ALA A 41 -13.96 -15.85 34.18
C ALA A 41 -14.54 -14.43 34.15
N ALA A 42 -15.30 -14.08 33.12
CA ALA A 42 -15.91 -12.77 33.00
C ALA A 42 -17.05 -12.57 34.02
N ARG A 43 -17.18 -11.34 34.50
CA ARG A 43 -18.15 -10.91 35.51
C ARG A 43 -18.97 -9.71 35.04
N HIS A 44 -18.36 -8.83 34.24
CA HIS A 44 -18.99 -7.67 33.63
C HIS A 44 -18.52 -7.51 32.19
N VAL A 45 -19.26 -6.74 31.39
CA VAL A 45 -18.86 -6.36 30.03
C VAL A 45 -18.89 -4.84 29.88
N GLY A 46 -17.84 -4.29 29.27
CA GLY A 46 -17.70 -2.86 29.01
C GLY A 46 -16.93 -2.60 27.72
N VAL A 47 -16.62 -1.34 27.45
CA VAL A 47 -15.81 -0.90 26.32
C VAL A 47 -14.61 -0.07 26.77
N THR A 48 -13.54 -0.08 26.00
CA THR A 48 -12.37 0.76 26.26
C THR A 48 -12.66 2.25 25.98
N ALA A 49 -11.76 3.13 26.43
CA ALA A 49 -11.79 4.54 26.05
C ALA A 49 -11.59 4.73 24.53
N GLU A 50 -10.73 3.92 23.93
CA GLU A 50 -10.45 3.92 22.48
C GLU A 50 -11.72 3.60 21.68
N PHE A 51 -12.49 2.59 22.09
CA PHE A 51 -13.77 2.24 21.47
C PHE A 51 -14.70 3.47 21.38
N ARG A 52 -14.84 4.20 22.50
CA ARG A 52 -15.69 5.39 22.57
C ARG A 52 -15.17 6.51 21.69
N GLU A 53 -13.85 6.74 21.70
CA GLU A 53 -13.21 7.77 20.88
C GLU A 53 -13.40 7.50 19.39
N VAL A 54 -13.22 6.25 18.95
CA VAL A 54 -13.43 5.81 17.57
C VAL A 54 -14.88 6.00 17.14
N VAL A 55 -15.84 5.49 17.93
CA VAL A 55 -17.28 5.61 17.63
C VAL A 55 -17.70 7.07 17.54
N GLY A 56 -17.24 7.90 18.50
CA GLY A 56 -17.55 9.32 18.57
C GLY A 56 -16.91 10.13 17.43
N TYR A 57 -15.63 9.92 17.15
CA TYR A 57 -14.91 10.64 16.10
C TYR A 57 -15.52 10.43 14.71
N PHE A 58 -15.87 9.18 14.37
CA PHE A 58 -16.47 8.86 13.07
C PHE A 58 -17.98 9.07 13.00
N GLY A 59 -18.63 9.48 14.09
CA GLY A 59 -20.09 9.71 14.12
C GLY A 59 -20.88 8.45 13.76
N THR A 60 -20.44 7.29 14.24
CA THR A 60 -20.98 6.00 13.79
C THR A 60 -22.46 5.84 14.19
N PRO A 61 -23.36 5.45 13.25
CA PRO A 61 -24.78 5.27 13.55
C PRO A 61 -25.04 4.37 14.76
N ALA A 62 -26.09 4.66 15.52
CA ALA A 62 -26.46 3.87 16.70
C ALA A 62 -26.64 2.38 16.35
N GLY A 63 -26.15 1.49 17.21
CA GLY A 63 -26.19 0.04 16.99
C GLY A 63 -25.06 -0.51 16.11
N HIS A 64 -24.21 0.34 15.53
CA HIS A 64 -23.12 -0.08 14.65
C HIS A 64 -21.72 0.31 15.17
N THR A 65 -20.68 -0.34 14.64
CA THR A 65 -19.27 0.05 14.77
C THR A 65 -18.68 0.42 13.39
N PRO A 66 -17.73 1.38 13.32
CA PRO A 66 -17.26 1.88 12.03
C PRO A 66 -16.41 0.82 11.29
N PRO A 67 -16.41 0.84 9.94
CA PRO A 67 -15.53 -0.02 9.15
C PRO A 67 -14.05 0.28 9.39
N GLY A 68 -13.21 -0.71 9.08
CA GLY A 68 -11.76 -0.64 9.24
C GLY A 68 -11.28 -0.84 10.67
N PHE A 69 -12.11 -1.44 11.52
CA PHE A 69 -11.75 -1.82 12.88
C PHE A 69 -12.22 -3.24 13.16
N ARG A 70 -11.35 -4.04 13.78
CA ARG A 70 -11.70 -5.34 14.34
C ARG A 70 -12.05 -5.19 15.81
N LEU A 71 -12.96 -6.04 16.29
CA LEU A 71 -13.22 -6.15 17.72
C LEU A 71 -12.09 -6.92 18.39
N ALA A 72 -11.60 -6.40 19.51
CA ALA A 72 -10.73 -7.11 20.43
C ALA A 72 -11.44 -7.30 21.78
N LEU A 73 -11.19 -8.44 22.41
CA LEU A 73 -11.77 -8.80 23.70
C LEU A 73 -10.62 -8.96 24.69
N ASP A 74 -10.55 -8.06 25.67
CA ASP A 74 -9.53 -8.10 26.72
C ASP A 74 -10.22 -8.39 28.05
N LEU A 75 -9.80 -9.48 28.70
CA LEU A 75 -10.31 -9.85 30.02
C LEU A 75 -9.36 -9.34 31.11
N GLU A 76 -9.85 -8.41 31.92
CA GLU A 76 -9.11 -7.85 33.04
C GLU A 76 -9.16 -8.77 34.28
N ALA A 77 -8.21 -8.56 35.20
CA ALA A 77 -8.01 -9.40 36.37
C ALA A 77 -9.19 -9.40 37.35
N ASP A 78 -10.02 -8.35 37.34
CA ASP A 78 -11.23 -8.22 38.17
C ASP A 78 -12.48 -8.86 37.51
N GLY A 79 -12.32 -9.44 36.32
CA GLY A 79 -13.39 -10.06 35.55
C GLY A 79 -14.14 -9.11 34.62
N LEU A 80 -13.66 -7.88 34.40
CA LEU A 80 -14.19 -7.03 33.32
C LEU A 80 -13.75 -7.56 31.95
N LEU A 81 -14.72 -7.87 31.09
CA LEU A 81 -14.49 -8.08 29.67
C LEU A 81 -14.58 -6.73 28.94
N ALA A 82 -13.43 -6.12 28.68
CA ALA A 82 -13.31 -4.86 27.95
C ALA A 82 -13.26 -5.12 26.44
N ILE A 83 -14.14 -4.43 25.70
CA ILE A 83 -14.21 -4.55 24.24
C ILE A 83 -13.57 -3.33 23.60
N ASP A 84 -12.67 -3.57 22.67
CA ASP A 84 -11.93 -2.53 21.95
C ASP A 84 -12.19 -2.56 20.44
N LEU A 85 -11.93 -1.42 19.78
CA LEU A 85 -11.88 -1.28 18.32
C LEU A 85 -10.44 -1.07 17.88
N VAL A 86 -9.81 -2.13 17.36
CA VAL A 86 -8.43 -2.09 16.89
C VAL A 86 -8.40 -1.85 15.39
N ARG A 87 -7.61 -0.87 14.94
CA ARG A 87 -7.49 -0.52 13.51
C ARG A 87 -7.07 -1.73 12.68
N ASP A 88 -7.91 -2.13 11.73
CA ASP A 88 -7.61 -3.18 10.76
C ASP A 88 -8.48 -3.01 9.50
N ILE A 89 -7.85 -2.60 8.40
CA ILE A 89 -8.53 -2.32 7.12
C ILE A 89 -9.07 -3.57 6.42
N SER A 90 -8.79 -4.78 6.93
CA SER A 90 -9.46 -6.01 6.47
C SER A 90 -10.91 -6.12 6.93
N TYR A 91 -11.34 -5.27 7.86
CA TYR A 91 -12.67 -5.30 8.43
C TYR A 91 -13.54 -4.18 7.86
N ASP A 92 -14.81 -4.49 7.67
CA ASP A 92 -15.90 -3.57 7.35
C ASP A 92 -16.69 -3.28 8.64
N THR A 93 -17.83 -2.63 8.47
CA THR A 93 -18.80 -2.26 9.51
C THR A 93 -19.13 -3.47 10.39
N ASP A 94 -19.29 -3.22 11.69
CA ASP A 94 -19.67 -4.25 12.68
C ASP A 94 -18.64 -5.37 12.84
N GLY A 95 -17.36 -5.10 12.56
CA GLY A 95 -16.29 -6.08 12.71
C GLY A 95 -16.44 -7.28 11.76
N ALA A 96 -17.17 -7.11 10.67
CA ALA A 96 -17.25 -8.10 9.60
C ALA A 96 -15.97 -8.09 8.78
N LEU A 97 -15.48 -9.25 8.33
CA LEU A 97 -14.41 -9.28 7.34
C LEU A 97 -14.93 -8.75 6.00
N ARG A 98 -14.08 -8.01 5.29
CA ARG A 98 -14.33 -7.67 3.89
C ARG A 98 -14.50 -8.94 3.03
N PRO A 99 -15.22 -8.86 1.90
CA PRO A 99 -15.56 -10.06 1.11
C PRO A 99 -14.39 -10.85 0.57
N THR A 100 -13.22 -10.22 0.40
CA THR A 100 -12.01 -10.83 -0.16
C THR A 100 -10.82 -10.64 0.80
N ASN A 101 -9.89 -11.60 0.77
CA ASN A 101 -8.64 -11.50 1.51
C ASN A 101 -7.72 -10.41 0.93
N VAL A 102 -7.72 -10.26 -0.40
CA VAL A 102 -6.98 -9.20 -1.10
C VAL A 102 -7.71 -7.88 -0.92
N LEU A 103 -6.96 -6.85 -0.53
CA LEU A 103 -7.46 -5.49 -0.42
C LEU A 103 -7.05 -4.67 -1.65
N PHE A 104 -7.92 -3.74 -2.06
CA PHE A 104 -7.65 -2.81 -3.15
C PHE A 104 -7.35 -1.41 -2.64
N SER A 105 -6.49 -0.72 -3.38
CA SER A 105 -6.07 0.64 -3.12
C SER A 105 -6.16 1.49 -4.39
N ALA A 106 -6.61 2.73 -4.24
CA ALA A 106 -6.52 3.72 -5.31
C ALA A 106 -5.15 4.40 -5.28
N ASP A 107 -4.46 4.47 -6.42
CA ASP A 107 -3.26 5.29 -6.60
C ASP A 107 -3.65 6.61 -7.27
N SER A 108 -4.19 7.54 -6.50
CA SER A 108 -4.79 8.78 -7.03
C SER A 108 -4.88 9.88 -5.98
N ALA A 109 -4.98 11.12 -6.47
CA ALA A 109 -5.35 12.29 -5.68
C ALA A 109 -6.58 13.00 -6.26
N ASN A 110 -7.28 12.37 -7.21
CA ASN A 110 -8.43 12.95 -7.89
C ASN A 110 -9.75 12.54 -7.20
N PRO A 111 -10.41 13.43 -6.44
CA PRO A 111 -11.65 13.10 -5.72
C PRO A 111 -12.76 12.59 -6.63
N TYR A 112 -12.83 13.07 -7.88
CA TYR A 112 -13.86 12.69 -8.85
C TYR A 112 -13.72 11.24 -9.33
N GLU A 113 -12.49 10.73 -9.42
CA GLU A 113 -12.23 9.32 -9.79
C GLU A 113 -12.27 8.39 -8.58
N ILE A 114 -12.00 8.91 -7.38
CA ILE A 114 -12.03 8.14 -6.14
C ILE A 114 -13.47 7.86 -5.71
N ALA A 115 -14.37 8.83 -5.84
CA ALA A 115 -15.76 8.70 -5.36
C ALA A 115 -16.51 7.47 -5.89
N PRO A 116 -16.45 7.11 -7.20
CA PRO A 116 -17.11 5.92 -7.72
C PRO A 116 -16.60 4.58 -7.15
N ILE A 117 -15.36 4.53 -6.66
CA ILE A 117 -14.74 3.30 -6.15
C ILE A 117 -14.56 3.27 -4.64
N ALA A 118 -14.96 4.33 -3.93
CA ALA A 118 -14.70 4.52 -2.49
C ALA A 118 -15.18 3.36 -1.63
N GLY A 119 -16.35 2.77 -1.96
CA GLY A 119 -16.91 1.62 -1.24
C GLY A 119 -16.20 0.28 -1.52
N LEU A 120 -15.29 0.22 -2.49
CA LEU A 120 -14.62 -1.01 -2.93
C LEU A 120 -13.16 -1.11 -2.46
N ILE A 121 -12.59 0.00 -1.98
CA ILE A 121 -11.19 0.08 -1.58
C ILE A 121 -11.03 0.16 -0.05
N ALA A 122 -9.84 -0.25 0.41
CA ALA A 122 -9.46 -0.25 1.82
C ALA A 122 -8.24 0.64 2.11
N ASN A 123 -7.59 1.13 1.05
CA ASN A 123 -6.46 2.03 1.15
C ASN A 123 -6.48 3.02 -0.03
N LEU A 124 -5.77 4.13 0.12
CA LEU A 124 -5.39 5.02 -0.96
C LEU A 124 -3.90 5.33 -0.83
N THR A 125 -3.18 5.34 -1.96
CA THR A 125 -1.81 5.84 -2.06
C THR A 125 -1.78 7.10 -2.90
N CYS A 126 -1.03 8.10 -2.45
CA CYS A 126 -0.70 9.25 -3.26
C CYS A 126 0.75 9.67 -3.01
N ASN A 127 1.32 10.39 -3.98
CA ASN A 127 2.66 10.96 -3.92
C ASN A 127 2.63 12.39 -4.48
N PRO A 128 3.70 13.20 -4.30
CA PRO A 128 3.71 14.58 -4.79
C PRO A 128 3.39 14.70 -6.28
N GLY A 129 3.90 13.82 -7.14
CA GLY A 129 3.58 13.84 -8.57
C GLY A 129 2.09 13.60 -8.86
N ILE A 130 1.47 12.65 -8.16
CA ILE A 130 0.02 12.39 -8.29
C ILE A 130 -0.80 13.62 -7.83
N ILE A 131 -0.41 14.23 -6.71
CA ILE A 131 -1.15 15.37 -6.14
C ILE A 131 -0.98 16.63 -6.99
N TYR A 132 0.27 17.00 -7.30
CA TYR A 132 0.57 18.25 -7.96
C TYR A 132 0.41 18.15 -9.47
N ASP A 133 1.02 17.15 -10.11
CA ASP A 133 1.09 17.11 -11.57
C ASP A 133 -0.18 16.50 -12.18
N LEU A 134 -0.68 15.39 -11.62
CA LEU A 134 -1.82 14.69 -12.20
C LEU A 134 -3.17 15.31 -11.80
N PHE A 135 -3.24 16.01 -10.66
CA PHE A 135 -4.47 16.62 -10.15
C PHE A 135 -4.43 18.14 -10.06
N LEU A 136 -3.76 18.73 -9.06
CA LEU A 136 -3.86 20.17 -8.75
C LEU A 136 -3.51 21.07 -9.95
N ASN A 137 -2.41 20.76 -10.65
CA ASN A 137 -1.93 21.52 -11.80
C ASN A 137 -2.50 21.03 -13.13
N ASN A 138 -3.46 20.11 -13.11
CA ASN A 138 -4.12 19.57 -14.29
C ASN A 138 -5.56 20.11 -14.40
N PRO A 139 -5.83 21.12 -15.24
CA PRO A 139 -7.16 21.72 -15.36
C PRO A 139 -8.26 20.75 -15.82
N ALA A 140 -7.89 19.65 -16.49
CA ALA A 140 -8.85 18.63 -16.90
C ALA A 140 -9.28 17.72 -15.74
N ALA A 141 -8.41 17.55 -14.73
CA ALA A 141 -8.69 16.73 -13.56
C ALA A 141 -9.27 17.57 -12.41
N ASN A 142 -8.68 18.73 -12.11
CA ASN A 142 -9.18 19.69 -11.13
C ASN A 142 -10.24 20.59 -11.78
N VAL A 143 -11.44 20.04 -11.94
CA VAL A 143 -12.57 20.69 -12.63
C VAL A 143 -12.84 22.08 -12.04
N ASP A 144 -12.87 23.08 -12.91
CA ASP A 144 -13.04 24.50 -12.60
C ASP A 144 -12.03 25.09 -11.61
N GLY A 145 -10.91 24.41 -11.35
CA GLY A 145 -9.91 24.83 -10.37
C GLY A 145 -10.43 24.83 -8.94
N THR A 146 -11.35 23.92 -8.62
CA THR A 146 -12.04 23.83 -7.31
C THR A 146 -11.08 23.67 -6.14
N PHE A 147 -9.96 22.95 -6.34
CA PHE A 147 -8.94 22.70 -5.31
C PHE A 147 -7.70 23.56 -5.55
N HIS A 148 -7.13 24.10 -4.48
CA HIS A 148 -5.95 24.98 -4.52
C HIS A 148 -4.80 24.43 -3.69
N THR A 149 -5.09 23.68 -2.64
CA THR A 149 -4.06 23.17 -1.72
C THR A 149 -4.11 21.66 -1.59
N ARG A 150 -2.97 21.07 -1.23
CA ARG A 150 -2.85 19.64 -0.95
C ARG A 150 -3.77 19.23 0.20
N GLU A 151 -3.94 20.11 1.18
CA GLU A 151 -4.79 19.89 2.35
C GLU A 151 -6.27 19.84 2.00
N GLU A 152 -6.75 20.70 1.11
CA GLU A 152 -8.13 20.64 0.60
C GLU A 152 -8.39 19.30 -0.11
N VAL A 153 -7.43 18.84 -0.93
CA VAL A 153 -7.53 17.54 -1.60
C VAL A 153 -7.57 16.40 -0.59
N MET A 154 -6.68 16.39 0.41
CA MET A 154 -6.65 15.34 1.44
C MET A 154 -7.91 15.36 2.32
N ALA A 155 -8.46 16.54 2.62
CA ALA A 155 -9.70 16.67 3.38
C ALA A 155 -10.88 16.08 2.61
N GLU A 156 -11.00 16.39 1.32
CA GLU A 156 -12.07 15.84 0.48
C GLU A 156 -11.94 14.33 0.27
N ILE A 157 -10.72 13.83 0.04
CA ILE A 157 -10.46 12.39 -0.02
C ILE A 157 -10.84 11.72 1.31
N GLY A 158 -10.47 12.31 2.44
CA GLY A 158 -10.84 11.81 3.76
C GLY A 158 -12.36 11.78 3.99
N ARG A 159 -13.10 12.73 3.43
CA ARG A 159 -14.57 12.77 3.45
C ARG A 159 -15.18 11.66 2.60
N ILE A 160 -14.67 11.46 1.38
CA ILE A 160 -15.17 10.46 0.42
C ILE A 160 -14.94 9.04 0.93
N LEU A 161 -13.75 8.75 1.47
CA LEU A 161 -13.35 7.39 1.82
C LEU A 161 -13.86 6.91 3.20
N GLY A 162 -14.19 7.84 4.10
CA GLY A 162 -14.71 7.51 5.42
C GLY A 162 -13.72 6.73 6.32
N PRO A 163 -14.22 6.03 7.36
CA PRO A 163 -13.39 5.33 8.36
C PRO A 163 -12.68 4.07 7.83
N GLY A 164 -13.27 3.37 6.87
CA GLY A 164 -12.83 2.04 6.43
C GLY A 164 -11.54 2.02 5.60
N CYS A 165 -10.94 3.18 5.33
CA CYS A 165 -9.84 3.34 4.38
C CYS A 165 -8.64 4.03 5.04
N ASP A 166 -7.45 3.47 4.86
CA ASP A 166 -6.19 4.14 5.18
C ASP A 166 -5.75 5.06 4.03
N VAL A 167 -5.10 6.18 4.33
CA VAL A 167 -4.64 7.15 3.33
C VAL A 167 -3.13 7.35 3.51
N CYS A 168 -2.38 6.80 2.56
CA CYS A 168 -0.93 6.87 2.48
C CYS A 168 -0.49 8.15 1.76
N VAL A 169 0.08 9.08 2.53
CA VAL A 169 0.47 10.42 2.06
C VAL A 169 1.98 10.55 2.15
N GLU A 170 2.65 10.75 1.01
CA GLU A 170 4.12 10.82 0.94
C GLU A 170 4.67 12.20 1.29
N LEU A 171 5.75 12.25 2.07
CA LEU A 171 6.39 13.50 2.45
C LEU A 171 6.81 14.32 1.23
N ASN A 172 6.61 15.64 1.28
CA ASN A 172 7.01 16.52 0.18
C ASN A 172 8.53 16.57 -0.02
N ASN A 173 9.27 16.63 1.08
CA ASN A 173 10.74 16.63 1.05
C ASN A 173 11.30 15.64 2.08
N PRO A 174 11.53 14.38 1.70
CA PRO A 174 12.16 13.41 2.59
C PRO A 174 13.62 13.76 2.92
N PHE A 175 14.22 14.75 2.25
CA PHE A 175 15.59 15.23 2.45
C PHE A 175 15.72 16.43 3.40
N GLU A 176 14.62 16.97 3.92
CA GLU A 176 14.63 18.08 4.89
C GLU A 176 15.45 17.75 6.15
N ALA A 177 16.48 18.54 6.43
CA ALA A 177 17.41 18.27 7.53
C ALA A 177 16.76 18.45 8.90
N ASP A 178 15.82 19.40 9.01
CA ASP A 178 15.06 19.64 10.22
C ASP A 178 13.88 18.68 10.35
N PHE A 179 14.02 17.67 11.23
CA PHE A 179 12.95 16.72 11.51
C PHE A 179 11.68 17.39 12.06
N GLY A 180 11.80 18.55 12.73
CA GLY A 180 10.65 19.29 13.24
C GLY A 180 9.66 19.68 12.14
N LYS A 181 10.17 20.09 10.97
CA LYS A 181 9.33 20.42 9.80
C LYS A 181 8.66 19.20 9.17
N ILE A 182 9.37 18.07 9.13
CA ILE A 182 8.80 16.80 8.66
C ILE A 182 7.68 16.35 9.59
N LEU A 183 7.90 16.48 10.91
CA LEU A 183 6.90 16.14 11.91
C LEU A 183 5.70 17.08 11.82
N GLU A 184 5.90 18.39 11.62
CA GLU A 184 4.83 19.36 11.41
C GLU A 184 3.96 19.01 10.19
N GLU A 185 4.57 18.64 9.06
CA GLU A 185 3.85 18.15 7.87
C GLU A 185 3.01 16.89 8.21
N ALA A 186 3.59 15.91 8.90
CA ALA A 186 2.91 14.68 9.27
C ALA A 186 1.73 14.93 10.26
N GLU A 187 1.92 15.81 11.24
CA GLU A 187 0.86 16.18 12.20
C GLU A 187 -0.29 16.92 11.51
N ARG A 188 0.00 17.76 10.52
CA ARG A 188 -1.04 18.42 9.73
C ARG A 188 -1.92 17.39 9.01
N PHE A 189 -1.33 16.35 8.42
CA PHE A 189 -2.11 15.26 7.83
C PHE A 189 -2.86 14.42 8.87
N ARG A 190 -2.30 14.22 10.07
CA ARG A 190 -3.01 13.58 11.18
C ARG A 190 -4.26 14.36 11.59
N GLN A 191 -4.21 15.69 11.61
CA GLN A 191 -5.38 16.52 11.93
C GLN A 191 -6.48 16.40 10.86
N ILE A 192 -6.09 16.38 9.59
CA ILE A 192 -7.04 16.26 8.47
C ILE A 192 -7.65 14.86 8.38
N LEU A 193 -6.82 13.83 8.50
CA LEU A 193 -7.20 12.44 8.22
C LEU A 193 -7.50 11.62 9.46
N SER A 194 -7.17 12.09 10.67
CA SER A 194 -7.16 11.35 11.93
C SER A 194 -5.96 10.43 12.14
N ARG A 195 -5.65 10.12 13.41
CA ARG A 195 -4.60 9.16 13.79
C ARG A 195 -4.87 7.74 13.28
N TRP A 196 -6.14 7.39 13.05
CA TRP A 196 -6.55 6.05 12.62
C TRP A 196 -6.42 5.82 11.12
N ARG A 197 -6.41 6.87 10.29
CA ARG A 197 -6.39 6.72 8.82
C ARG A 197 -5.10 7.19 8.18
N VAL A 198 -4.42 8.17 8.75
CA VAL A 198 -3.15 8.66 8.18
C VAL A 198 -2.08 7.58 8.22
N VAL A 199 -1.37 7.43 7.11
CA VAL A 199 -0.14 6.64 7.00
C VAL A 199 0.88 7.50 6.26
N ILE A 200 2.05 7.72 6.85
CA ILE A 200 3.09 8.56 6.24
C ILE A 200 3.93 7.69 5.31
N LYS A 201 3.99 8.07 4.04
CA LYS A 201 4.77 7.35 3.04
C LYS A 201 6.20 7.92 2.98
N VAL A 202 7.18 7.04 3.14
CA VAL A 202 8.61 7.37 3.26
C VAL A 202 9.39 6.55 2.24
N PRO A 203 10.23 7.16 1.38
CA PRO A 203 10.96 6.43 0.37
C PRO A 203 12.27 5.83 0.89
N HIS A 204 12.76 4.79 0.21
CA HIS A 204 14.20 4.54 0.13
C HIS A 204 14.88 5.74 -0.53
N THR A 205 15.92 6.27 0.11
CA THR A 205 16.61 7.49 -0.32
C THR A 205 17.84 7.21 -1.19
N GLY A 206 18.46 6.03 -1.05
CA GLY A 206 19.64 5.66 -1.84
C GLY A 206 20.77 6.69 -1.71
N PRO A 207 21.44 7.08 -2.80
CA PRO A 207 22.50 8.09 -2.77
C PRO A 207 22.00 9.54 -2.72
N VAL A 208 20.68 9.78 -2.70
CA VAL A 208 20.10 11.13 -2.77
C VAL A 208 20.03 11.77 -1.39
N ASN A 209 20.39 13.05 -1.31
CA ASN A 209 20.40 13.84 -0.09
C ASN A 209 20.12 15.33 -0.39
N ALA A 210 20.06 16.15 0.66
CA ALA A 210 19.74 17.58 0.54
C ALA A 210 20.75 18.37 -0.32
N ALA A 211 21.99 17.91 -0.42
CA ALA A 211 23.03 18.59 -1.18
C ALA A 211 22.99 18.26 -2.68
N ASN A 212 22.49 17.08 -3.08
CA ASN A 212 22.49 16.64 -4.48
C ASN A 212 21.10 16.50 -5.11
N VAL A 213 20.01 16.57 -4.36
CA VAL A 213 18.64 16.43 -4.92
C VAL A 213 18.35 17.45 -6.03
N GLY A 214 18.98 18.63 -5.99
CA GLY A 214 18.86 19.63 -7.05
C GLY A 214 19.33 19.16 -8.44
N GLN A 215 20.20 18.14 -8.51
CA GLN A 215 20.62 17.51 -9.78
C GLN A 215 19.43 16.83 -10.47
N LEU A 216 18.51 16.24 -9.70
CA LEU A 216 17.32 15.56 -10.24
C LEU A 216 16.21 16.54 -10.68
N LEU A 217 16.34 17.82 -10.32
CA LEU A 217 15.33 18.85 -10.56
C LEU A 217 15.68 19.78 -11.73
N SER A 218 16.95 19.82 -12.14
CA SER A 218 17.47 20.79 -13.10
C SER A 218 18.40 20.15 -14.12
N GLY A 219 18.66 20.83 -15.24
CA GLY A 219 19.52 20.32 -16.30
C GLY A 219 18.99 19.04 -16.95
N ASP A 220 19.85 18.04 -17.07
CA ASP A 220 19.54 16.71 -17.63
C ASP A 220 18.86 15.76 -16.62
N LYS A 221 18.69 16.19 -15.37
CA LYS A 221 17.95 15.50 -14.30
C LYS A 221 18.52 14.14 -13.89
N HIS A 222 19.82 13.91 -14.08
CA HIS A 222 20.50 12.70 -13.60
C HIS A 222 21.46 12.99 -12.45
N LEU A 223 21.72 11.95 -11.66
CA LEU A 223 22.69 12.02 -10.56
C LEU A 223 24.11 11.76 -11.09
N ASP A 224 25.08 12.55 -10.63
CA ASP A 224 26.50 12.33 -10.94
C ASP A 224 27.08 11.13 -10.17
N ARG A 225 26.36 10.61 -9.17
CA ARG A 225 26.78 9.53 -8.29
C ARG A 225 26.09 8.22 -8.64
N ARG A 226 26.86 7.14 -8.59
CA ARG A 226 26.37 5.76 -8.78
C ARG A 226 25.45 5.34 -7.63
N TRP A 227 24.38 4.63 -7.96
CA TRP A 227 23.40 4.18 -6.97
C TRP A 227 23.95 3.16 -5.95
N TRP A 228 24.98 2.38 -6.33
CA TRP A 228 25.61 1.36 -5.48
C TRP A 228 26.78 1.88 -4.64
N GLU A 229 27.09 3.17 -4.73
CA GLU A 229 28.14 3.81 -3.93
C GLU A 229 27.58 4.91 -3.02
N PRO A 230 26.43 4.72 -2.32
CA PRO A 230 25.89 5.75 -1.45
C PRO A 230 26.76 5.93 -0.20
N ALA A 231 26.73 7.11 0.43
CA ALA A 231 27.18 7.20 1.81
C ALA A 231 26.16 6.47 2.70
N THR A 232 26.63 5.77 3.73
CA THR A 232 25.74 5.00 4.63
C THR A 232 24.63 5.86 5.23
N ALA A 233 24.94 7.10 5.63
CA ALA A 233 23.96 8.03 6.17
C ALA A 233 22.85 8.40 5.17
N ASP A 234 23.21 8.59 3.89
CA ASP A 234 22.26 8.92 2.82
C ASP A 234 21.35 7.73 2.52
N ALA A 235 21.92 6.53 2.38
CA ALA A 235 21.18 5.30 2.12
C ALA A 235 20.21 4.91 3.25
N LEU A 236 20.59 5.18 4.51
CA LEU A 236 19.76 4.86 5.68
C LEU A 236 18.85 6.02 6.12
N ARG A 237 18.86 7.15 5.43
CA ARG A 237 18.04 8.31 5.80
C ARG A 237 16.54 7.97 5.85
N GLY A 238 16.01 7.33 4.81
CA GLY A 238 14.61 6.88 4.79
C GLY A 238 14.26 5.96 5.96
N HIS A 239 15.15 5.01 6.30
CA HIS A 239 14.97 4.09 7.43
C HIS A 239 14.93 4.82 8.77
N ASN A 240 15.88 5.73 9.00
CA ASN A 240 15.93 6.55 10.22
C ASN A 240 14.70 7.46 10.34
N LEU A 241 14.19 7.96 9.20
CA LEU A 241 12.97 8.75 9.19
C LEU A 241 11.74 7.93 9.58
N ALA A 242 11.62 6.71 9.04
CA ALA A 242 10.55 5.78 9.41
C ALA A 242 10.58 5.43 10.91
N LEU A 243 11.77 5.21 11.48
CA LEU A 243 11.96 4.96 12.92
C LEU A 243 11.47 6.15 13.76
N LYS A 244 11.92 7.37 13.44
CA LYS A 244 11.51 8.59 14.16
C LYS A 244 10.01 8.84 14.06
N LEU A 245 9.41 8.72 12.87
CA LEU A 245 7.96 8.90 12.70
C LEU A 245 7.16 7.91 13.56
N ARG A 246 7.64 6.67 13.70
CA ARG A 246 7.02 5.67 14.59
C ARG A 246 7.16 5.99 16.06
N GLU A 247 8.28 6.55 16.51
CA GLU A 247 8.44 7.07 17.89
C GLU A 247 7.38 8.15 18.20
N HIS A 248 6.93 8.87 17.17
CA HIS A 248 5.84 9.85 17.24
C HIS A 248 4.44 9.27 16.94
N GLY A 249 4.27 7.94 16.93
CA GLY A 249 2.98 7.27 16.81
C GLY A 249 2.41 7.20 15.38
N PHE A 250 3.20 7.49 14.35
CA PHE A 250 2.75 7.33 12.96
C PHE A 250 2.94 5.90 12.45
N ARG A 251 1.96 5.43 11.66
CA ARG A 251 2.14 4.28 10.77
C ARG A 251 2.86 4.73 9.50
N VAL A 252 3.77 3.89 9.00
CA VAL A 252 4.62 4.22 7.85
C VAL A 252 4.36 3.27 6.69
N ASN A 253 4.24 3.84 5.49
CA ASN A 253 4.30 3.13 4.22
C ASN A 253 5.70 3.31 3.61
N PHE A 254 6.50 2.24 3.54
CA PHE A 254 7.85 2.30 3.03
C PHE A 254 7.88 2.05 1.52
N THR A 255 8.27 3.07 0.76
CA THR A 255 8.13 3.12 -0.70
C THR A 255 9.45 3.18 -1.44
N LEU A 256 9.39 3.30 -2.78
CA LEU A 256 10.52 3.20 -3.71
C LEU A 256 11.34 1.91 -3.51
N MET A 257 10.63 0.81 -3.32
CA MET A 257 11.18 -0.54 -3.16
C MET A 257 11.11 -1.28 -4.50
N PHE A 258 12.27 -1.47 -5.11
CA PHE A 258 12.42 -2.11 -6.42
C PHE A 258 13.11 -3.46 -6.33
N GLU A 259 14.00 -3.64 -5.35
CA GLU A 259 14.86 -4.81 -5.24
C GLU A 259 14.48 -5.71 -4.04
N PRO A 260 14.37 -7.04 -4.23
CA PRO A 260 14.02 -8.01 -3.18
C PRO A 260 14.77 -7.83 -1.85
N TYR A 261 16.10 -7.64 -1.92
CA TYR A 261 16.95 -7.52 -0.73
C TYR A 261 16.63 -6.31 0.16
N GLN A 262 15.89 -5.32 -0.35
CA GLN A 262 15.51 -4.12 0.42
C GLN A 262 14.50 -4.45 1.52
N ALA A 263 13.66 -5.48 1.34
CA ALA A 263 12.55 -5.76 2.25
C ALA A 263 12.99 -6.11 3.66
N GLN A 264 13.96 -7.00 3.82
CA GLN A 264 14.44 -7.42 5.15
C GLN A 264 14.96 -6.24 5.98
N LEU A 265 15.66 -5.31 5.34
CA LEU A 265 16.17 -4.11 6.01
C LEU A 265 15.05 -3.11 6.32
N ALA A 266 14.15 -2.88 5.37
CA ALA A 266 12.97 -2.02 5.56
C ALA A 266 12.12 -2.48 6.75
N LEU A 267 11.94 -3.79 6.92
CA LEU A 267 11.14 -4.38 8.00
C LEU A 267 11.74 -4.12 9.39
N GLN A 268 13.03 -3.81 9.51
CA GLN A 268 13.63 -3.41 10.80
C GLN A 268 13.02 -2.12 11.34
N ALA A 269 12.54 -1.23 10.47
CA ALA A 269 11.82 -0.03 10.87
C ALA A 269 10.37 -0.32 11.33
N ARG A 270 9.89 -1.56 11.19
CA ARG A 270 8.52 -2.02 11.46
C ARG A 270 7.45 -1.18 10.76
N PRO A 271 7.53 -1.01 9.42
CA PRO A 271 6.55 -0.25 8.68
C PRO A 271 5.19 -0.97 8.69
N TYR A 272 4.12 -0.21 8.50
CA TYR A 272 2.77 -0.75 8.34
C TYR A 272 2.58 -1.29 6.91
N PHE A 273 3.19 -0.63 5.91
CA PHE A 273 3.27 -1.15 4.55
C PHE A 273 4.70 -1.18 4.03
N ILE A 274 5.04 -2.20 3.24
CA ILE A 274 6.17 -2.20 2.31
C ILE A 274 5.64 -2.28 0.88
N ASN A 275 6.41 -1.78 -0.10
CA ASN A 275 5.95 -1.74 -1.48
C ASN A 275 6.71 -2.70 -2.40
N SER A 276 6.13 -3.03 -3.55
CA SER A 276 6.82 -3.65 -4.68
C SER A 276 6.40 -2.98 -5.97
N PHE A 277 7.34 -2.28 -6.60
CA PHE A 277 7.15 -1.62 -7.89
C PHE A 277 7.48 -2.61 -9.02
N ILE A 278 6.48 -3.03 -9.79
CA ILE A 278 6.64 -4.14 -10.74
C ILE A 278 6.93 -3.69 -12.18
N ARG A 279 6.30 -2.60 -12.67
CA ARG A 279 6.38 -2.20 -14.07
C ARG A 279 7.80 -1.89 -14.55
N HIS A 280 8.46 -0.90 -13.92
CA HIS A 280 9.75 -0.42 -14.41
C HIS A 280 10.81 -1.52 -14.39
N ARG A 281 10.77 -2.38 -13.36
CA ARG A 281 11.67 -3.52 -13.21
C ARG A 281 11.53 -4.48 -14.40
N LEU A 282 10.31 -4.86 -14.77
CA LEU A 282 10.06 -5.75 -15.89
C LEU A 282 10.46 -5.09 -17.22
N MET A 283 9.97 -3.87 -17.49
CA MET A 283 10.27 -3.15 -18.74
C MET A 283 11.77 -2.98 -18.97
N GLN A 284 12.51 -2.60 -17.92
CA GLN A 284 13.95 -2.40 -18.02
C GLN A 284 14.71 -3.70 -18.26
N SER A 285 14.28 -4.78 -17.60
CA SER A 285 14.91 -6.10 -17.78
C SER A 285 14.64 -6.67 -19.17
N THR A 286 13.44 -6.47 -19.71
CA THR A 286 13.10 -6.85 -21.10
C THR A 286 13.96 -6.09 -22.10
N LYS A 287 14.15 -4.77 -21.91
CA LYS A 287 15.00 -4.00 -22.82
C LYS A 287 16.47 -4.41 -22.76
N MET A 288 16.98 -4.72 -21.57
CA MET A 288 18.33 -5.29 -21.42
C MET A 288 18.47 -6.62 -22.15
N ILE A 289 17.47 -7.50 -22.05
CA ILE A 289 17.43 -8.77 -22.79
C ILE A 289 17.54 -8.55 -24.29
N GLU A 290 16.71 -7.65 -24.85
CA GLU A 290 16.73 -7.34 -26.30
C GLU A 290 18.13 -6.92 -26.75
N LEU A 291 18.74 -5.96 -26.05
CA LEU A 291 20.07 -5.44 -26.42
C LEU A 291 21.17 -6.48 -26.26
N LEU A 292 21.07 -7.36 -25.25
CA LEU A 292 22.02 -8.46 -25.06
C LEU A 292 21.89 -9.54 -26.15
N ASP A 293 20.66 -9.84 -26.57
CA ASP A 293 20.38 -10.81 -27.64
C ASP A 293 20.85 -10.24 -28.99
N ASP A 294 20.52 -8.99 -29.30
CA ASP A 294 20.99 -8.27 -30.50
C ASP A 294 22.53 -8.26 -30.60
N PHE A 295 23.23 -8.00 -29.48
CA PHE A 295 24.69 -8.07 -29.45
C PHE A 295 25.21 -9.49 -29.65
N THR A 296 24.53 -10.49 -29.07
CA THR A 296 24.93 -11.90 -29.19
C THR A 296 24.86 -12.37 -30.63
N GLU A 297 23.85 -11.93 -31.37
CA GLU A 297 23.64 -12.24 -32.78
C GLU A 297 24.56 -11.43 -33.71
N SER A 298 24.67 -10.13 -33.50
CA SER A 298 25.40 -9.22 -34.41
C SER A 298 26.90 -9.13 -34.15
N ARG A 299 27.33 -9.29 -32.89
CA ARG A 299 28.67 -8.93 -32.40
C ARG A 299 29.07 -7.47 -32.66
N ASP A 300 28.09 -6.59 -32.81
CA ASP A 300 28.31 -5.16 -33.07
C ASP A 300 28.45 -4.38 -31.75
N ASP A 301 29.62 -3.78 -31.52
CA ASP A 301 29.88 -2.93 -30.35
C ASP A 301 28.96 -1.71 -30.30
N GLY A 302 28.36 -1.26 -31.42
CA GLY A 302 27.35 -0.22 -31.45
C GLY A 302 26.10 -0.55 -30.62
N VAL A 303 25.75 -1.84 -30.50
CA VAL A 303 24.67 -2.30 -29.62
C VAL A 303 25.06 -2.12 -28.15
N LEU A 304 26.33 -2.37 -27.79
CA LEU A 304 26.80 -2.16 -26.42
C LEU A 304 26.90 -0.68 -26.04
N VAL A 305 27.18 0.21 -27.00
CA VAL A 305 27.07 1.66 -26.78
C VAL A 305 25.62 2.02 -26.44
N THR A 306 24.66 1.51 -27.22
CA THR A 306 23.23 1.71 -26.96
C THR A 306 22.82 1.15 -25.58
N LEU A 307 23.35 0.00 -25.17
CA LEU A 307 23.14 -0.56 -23.84
C LEU A 307 23.69 0.34 -22.74
N ARG A 308 24.90 0.89 -22.90
CA ARG A 308 25.46 1.83 -21.92
C ARG A 308 24.60 3.08 -21.79
N ASP A 309 24.19 3.68 -22.90
CA ASP A 309 23.33 4.86 -22.91
C ASP A 309 21.98 4.56 -22.23
N TYR A 310 21.43 3.37 -22.48
CA TYR A 310 20.23 2.89 -21.82
C TYR A 310 20.40 2.73 -20.30
N LEU A 311 21.54 2.20 -19.85
CA LEU A 311 21.86 2.04 -18.43
C LEU A 311 22.03 3.40 -17.73
N ILE A 312 22.63 4.40 -18.40
CA ILE A 312 22.74 5.77 -17.89
C ILE A 312 21.33 6.41 -17.81
N GLN A 313 20.53 6.30 -18.86
CA GLN A 313 19.19 6.88 -18.92
C GLN A 313 18.24 6.32 -17.84
N ASN A 314 18.50 5.11 -17.36
CA ASN A 314 17.69 4.43 -16.34
C ASN A 314 18.39 4.36 -14.98
N ASP A 315 19.39 5.20 -14.74
CA ASP A 315 20.12 5.35 -13.48
C ASP A 315 20.80 4.07 -12.96
N TYR A 316 21.04 3.08 -13.83
CA TYR A 316 21.88 1.93 -13.52
C TYR A 316 23.36 2.28 -13.51
N LEU A 317 23.74 3.36 -14.19
CA LEU A 317 25.06 3.98 -14.20
C LEU A 317 24.91 5.45 -13.86
N ALA A 318 25.98 6.07 -13.34
CA ALA A 318 25.96 7.51 -13.16
C ALA A 318 26.01 8.22 -14.52
N ARG A 319 25.53 9.46 -14.57
CA ARG A 319 25.60 10.27 -15.78
C ARG A 319 27.03 10.44 -16.32
N THR A 320 28.01 10.41 -15.42
CA THR A 320 29.44 10.57 -15.71
C THR A 320 30.10 9.29 -16.26
N ASP A 321 29.38 8.16 -16.31
CA ASP A 321 29.89 6.87 -16.77
C ASP A 321 29.87 6.73 -18.31
N THR A 322 29.93 7.84 -19.07
CA THR A 322 29.88 7.84 -20.54
C THR A 322 31.05 7.09 -21.19
N ASP A 323 32.16 6.92 -20.46
CA ASP A 323 33.35 6.23 -20.93
C ASP A 323 33.57 4.87 -20.25
N LEU A 324 32.56 4.36 -19.51
CA LEU A 324 32.65 3.05 -18.88
C LEU A 324 32.87 1.96 -19.96
N PRO A 325 33.78 1.00 -19.74
CA PRO A 325 34.06 -0.05 -20.71
C PRO A 325 32.79 -0.81 -21.11
N LEU A 326 32.57 -1.01 -22.42
CA LEU A 326 31.36 -1.64 -22.95
C LEU A 326 31.14 -3.06 -22.41
N GLN A 327 32.22 -3.82 -22.20
CA GLN A 327 32.15 -5.16 -21.60
C GLN A 327 31.71 -5.13 -20.13
N GLU A 328 31.99 -4.04 -19.41
CA GLU A 328 31.51 -3.88 -18.04
C GLU A 328 30.00 -3.56 -18.01
N CYS A 329 29.54 -2.71 -18.93
CA CYS A 329 28.11 -2.42 -19.14
C CYS A 329 27.33 -3.70 -19.48
N ARG A 330 27.87 -4.51 -20.40
CA ARG A 330 27.33 -5.82 -20.76
C ARG A 330 27.23 -6.74 -19.55
N ARG A 331 28.33 -6.89 -18.80
CA ARG A 331 28.38 -7.75 -17.61
C ARG A 331 27.35 -7.33 -16.55
N MET A 332 27.17 -6.02 -16.34
CA MET A 332 26.15 -5.50 -15.42
C MET A 332 24.74 -5.90 -15.87
N ALA A 333 24.41 -5.68 -17.15
CA ALA A 333 23.10 -6.05 -17.70
C ALA A 333 22.84 -7.56 -17.62
N GLU A 334 23.84 -8.39 -17.96
CA GLU A 334 23.76 -9.85 -17.84
C GLU A 334 23.50 -10.28 -16.37
N GLN A 335 24.19 -9.66 -15.41
CA GLN A 335 23.99 -9.92 -13.98
C GLN A 335 22.58 -9.53 -13.52
N LEU A 336 22.07 -8.36 -13.93
CA LEU A 336 20.73 -7.90 -13.58
C LEU A 336 19.65 -8.83 -14.14
N VAL A 337 19.74 -9.21 -15.41
CA VAL A 337 18.80 -10.14 -16.06
C VAL A 337 18.81 -11.52 -15.39
N ALA A 338 20.00 -12.03 -15.06
CA ALA A 338 20.15 -13.31 -14.37
C ALA A 338 19.56 -13.28 -12.96
N TYR A 339 19.91 -12.27 -12.17
CA TYR A 339 19.42 -12.12 -10.80
C TYR A 339 17.90 -11.92 -10.72
N ARG A 340 17.33 -11.15 -11.64
CA ARG A 340 15.87 -10.94 -11.77
C ARG A 340 15.13 -12.14 -12.35
N GLN A 341 15.87 -13.16 -12.82
CA GLN A 341 15.34 -14.37 -13.42
C GLN A 341 14.34 -14.09 -14.56
N THR A 342 14.54 -13.01 -15.31
CA THR A 342 13.59 -12.48 -16.30
C THR A 342 13.31 -13.45 -17.45
N ARG A 343 14.20 -14.41 -17.71
CA ARG A 343 14.02 -15.46 -18.73
C ARG A 343 13.36 -16.74 -18.19
N THR A 344 12.91 -16.75 -16.95
CA THR A 344 12.32 -17.93 -16.29
C THR A 344 10.88 -17.65 -15.87
N ALA A 345 10.16 -18.68 -15.40
CA ALA A 345 8.84 -18.51 -14.82
C ALA A 345 8.83 -17.68 -13.52
N GLU A 346 9.96 -17.60 -12.80
CA GLU A 346 10.05 -16.87 -11.52
C GLU A 346 10.04 -15.35 -11.71
N GLY A 347 10.58 -14.85 -12.83
CA GLY A 347 10.74 -13.42 -13.08
C GLY A 347 10.24 -12.92 -14.43
N GLY A 348 9.81 -13.80 -15.33
CA GLY A 348 9.32 -13.43 -16.66
C GLY A 348 7.99 -12.66 -16.65
N ASP A 349 7.25 -12.71 -15.55
CA ASP A 349 6.05 -11.90 -15.30
C ASP A 349 6.33 -10.61 -14.51
N GLY A 350 7.60 -10.37 -14.12
CA GLY A 350 7.99 -9.19 -13.32
C GLY A 350 7.62 -9.26 -11.85
N LEU A 351 7.16 -10.42 -11.34
CA LEU A 351 6.72 -10.60 -9.96
C LEU A 351 7.78 -11.24 -9.05
N ASP A 352 9.04 -11.34 -9.48
CA ASP A 352 10.16 -11.89 -8.69
C ASP A 352 10.29 -11.21 -7.32
N SER A 353 10.19 -9.87 -7.31
CA SER A 353 10.23 -9.08 -6.08
C SER A 353 9.01 -9.29 -5.19
N VAL A 354 7.82 -9.44 -5.78
CA VAL A 354 6.58 -9.74 -5.04
C VAL A 354 6.69 -11.11 -4.37
N ARG A 355 7.11 -12.15 -5.11
CA ARG A 355 7.35 -13.50 -4.57
C ARG A 355 8.30 -13.47 -3.39
N HIS A 356 9.44 -12.80 -3.53
CA HIS A 356 10.40 -12.67 -2.44
C HIS A 356 9.78 -11.98 -1.22
N ASN A 357 9.11 -10.85 -1.41
CA ASN A 357 8.55 -10.08 -0.31
C ASN A 357 7.42 -10.82 0.42
N LEU A 358 6.63 -11.63 -0.28
CA LEU A 358 5.65 -12.53 0.35
C LEU A 358 6.34 -13.61 1.20
N ARG A 359 7.41 -14.25 0.69
CA ARG A 359 8.21 -15.22 1.46
C ARG A 359 8.81 -14.57 2.71
N VAL A 360 9.33 -13.36 2.59
CA VAL A 360 9.86 -12.60 3.73
C VAL A 360 8.76 -12.29 4.73
N LEU A 361 7.63 -11.72 4.29
CA LEU A 361 6.52 -11.35 5.18
C LEU A 361 5.96 -12.54 5.95
N ARG A 362 5.91 -13.73 5.34
CA ARG A 362 5.47 -14.97 6.00
C ARG A 362 6.25 -15.26 7.29
N GLU A 363 7.54 -14.95 7.30
CA GLU A 363 8.46 -15.23 8.40
C GLU A 363 8.66 -14.05 9.36
N THR A 364 7.94 -12.93 9.17
CA THR A 364 8.10 -11.74 10.03
C THR A 364 7.29 -11.84 11.33
N ASN A 365 7.85 -11.28 12.41
CA ASN A 365 7.15 -11.06 13.68
C ASN A 365 6.30 -9.77 13.70
N LEU A 366 5.84 -9.32 12.53
CA LEU A 366 5.13 -8.05 12.36
C LEU A 366 3.72 -8.33 11.83
N PRO A 367 2.74 -8.72 12.67
CA PRO A 367 1.45 -9.27 12.22
C PRO A 367 0.62 -8.31 11.36
N ASP A 368 0.78 -6.99 11.57
CA ASP A 368 -0.01 -5.97 10.88
C ASP A 368 0.64 -5.44 9.59
N THR A 369 1.92 -5.77 9.32
CA THR A 369 2.62 -5.30 8.12
C THR A 369 2.08 -5.99 6.87
N ARG A 370 1.79 -5.20 5.82
CA ARG A 370 1.28 -5.70 4.54
C ARG A 370 2.16 -5.28 3.37
N LEU A 371 2.11 -6.06 2.29
CA LEU A 371 2.73 -5.73 1.01
C LEU A 371 1.75 -4.96 0.12
N ILE A 372 2.13 -3.77 -0.32
CA ILE A 372 1.48 -3.07 -1.41
C ILE A 372 2.16 -3.45 -2.74
N VAL A 373 1.43 -4.12 -3.63
CA VAL A 373 1.85 -4.31 -5.03
C VAL A 373 1.44 -3.07 -5.82
N CYS A 374 2.39 -2.36 -6.40
CA CYS A 374 2.18 -1.04 -7.01
C CYS A 374 2.88 -0.90 -8.38
N SER A 375 2.59 0.22 -9.06
CA SER A 375 3.09 0.49 -10.41
C SER A 375 2.68 -0.61 -11.39
N MET A 376 1.37 -0.90 -11.44
CA MET A 376 0.80 -1.81 -12.43
C MET A 376 0.40 -1.03 -13.70
N GLU A 377 0.65 -1.64 -14.85
CA GLU A 377 0.22 -1.13 -16.16
C GLU A 377 -0.12 -2.29 -17.11
N GLY A 378 -0.86 -2.01 -18.19
CA GLY A 378 -1.15 -2.98 -19.25
C GLY A 378 -2.11 -4.08 -18.82
N GLU A 379 -2.43 -4.99 -19.73
CA GLU A 379 -3.52 -5.95 -19.51
C GLU A 379 -3.13 -7.15 -18.64
N ARG A 380 -1.82 -7.41 -18.45
CA ARG A 380 -1.33 -8.66 -17.84
C ARG A 380 -0.97 -8.56 -16.37
N ASN A 381 -0.60 -7.39 -15.86
CA ASN A 381 -0.05 -7.28 -14.51
C ASN A 381 -1.02 -7.78 -13.44
N TYR A 382 -2.29 -7.34 -13.45
CA TYR A 382 -3.24 -7.84 -12.46
C TYR A 382 -3.57 -9.34 -12.59
N PRO A 383 -3.87 -9.89 -13.80
CA PRO A 383 -4.04 -11.34 -13.94
C PRO A 383 -2.86 -12.18 -13.43
N GLU A 384 -1.61 -11.74 -13.62
CA GLU A 384 -0.45 -12.47 -13.07
C GLU A 384 -0.35 -12.33 -11.55
N VAL A 385 -0.69 -11.15 -10.97
CA VAL A 385 -0.77 -10.97 -9.51
C VAL A 385 -1.87 -11.85 -8.92
N ASP A 386 -3.06 -11.89 -9.52
CA ASP A 386 -4.18 -12.72 -9.06
C ASP A 386 -3.81 -14.21 -9.10
N LYS A 387 -3.22 -14.67 -10.21
CA LYS A 387 -2.70 -16.03 -10.35
C LYS A 387 -1.63 -16.36 -9.30
N LEU A 388 -0.73 -15.44 -9.01
CA LEU A 388 0.27 -15.59 -7.95
C LEU A 388 -0.40 -15.80 -6.59
N LEU A 389 -1.37 -14.95 -6.24
CA LEU A 389 -2.07 -15.00 -4.94
C LEU A 389 -3.03 -16.20 -4.83
N ALA A 390 -3.45 -16.79 -5.95
CA ALA A 390 -4.22 -18.02 -5.98
C ALA A 390 -3.34 -19.29 -5.97
N SER A 391 -2.02 -19.17 -6.10
CA SER A 391 -1.11 -20.31 -6.14
C SER A 391 -0.99 -21.01 -4.80
N ASP A 392 -0.67 -22.32 -4.83
CA ASP A 392 -0.43 -23.13 -3.62
C ASP A 392 0.65 -22.52 -2.73
N GLU A 393 1.65 -21.83 -3.32
CA GLU A 393 2.74 -21.22 -2.57
C GLU A 393 2.28 -20.00 -1.77
N PHE A 394 1.27 -19.22 -2.21
CA PHE A 394 0.99 -17.89 -1.65
C PHE A 394 -0.48 -17.63 -1.28
N CYS A 395 -1.37 -18.61 -1.42
CA CYS A 395 -2.79 -18.44 -1.10
C CYS A 395 -3.03 -18.05 0.37
N ASP A 396 -2.17 -18.50 1.29
CA ASP A 396 -2.14 -18.15 2.71
C ASP A 396 -1.79 -16.67 2.96
N MET A 397 -1.03 -16.07 2.06
CA MET A 397 -0.52 -14.69 2.21
C MET A 397 -1.45 -13.63 1.66
N SER A 398 -2.53 -14.01 0.96
CA SER A 398 -3.48 -13.08 0.32
C SER A 398 -4.01 -11.98 1.26
N ARG A 399 -4.20 -12.29 2.56
CA ARG A 399 -4.64 -11.32 3.58
C ARG A 399 -3.62 -10.23 3.91
N ARG A 400 -2.36 -10.44 3.55
CA ARG A 400 -1.25 -9.50 3.79
C ARG A 400 -0.94 -8.65 2.55
N VAL A 401 -1.81 -8.65 1.55
CA VAL A 401 -1.59 -7.97 0.27
C VAL A 401 -2.64 -6.88 0.03
N VAL A 402 -2.14 -5.74 -0.41
CA VAL A 402 -2.91 -4.62 -0.95
C VAL A 402 -2.47 -4.41 -2.39
N VAL A 403 -3.41 -4.39 -3.33
CA VAL A 403 -3.13 -4.10 -4.74
C VAL A 403 -3.50 -2.64 -5.01
N THR A 404 -2.53 -1.82 -5.44
CA THR A 404 -2.76 -0.40 -5.74
C THR A 404 -2.59 -0.10 -7.22
N ALA A 405 -3.55 0.64 -7.80
CA ALA A 405 -3.49 1.16 -9.15
C ALA A 405 -4.41 2.38 -9.29
N GLU A 406 -4.25 3.11 -10.39
CA GLU A 406 -5.16 4.20 -10.75
C GLU A 406 -6.63 3.68 -10.79
N PRO A 407 -7.62 4.47 -10.34
CA PRO A 407 -9.03 4.07 -10.35
C PRO A 407 -9.50 3.55 -11.71
N GLY A 408 -9.08 4.22 -12.80
CA GLY A 408 -9.40 3.81 -14.17
C GLY A 408 -8.79 2.48 -14.58
N TYR A 409 -7.66 2.06 -14.00
CA TYR A 409 -7.09 0.74 -14.21
C TYR A 409 -7.90 -0.34 -13.49
N LEU A 410 -8.25 -0.12 -12.21
CA LEU A 410 -9.08 -1.04 -11.43
C LEU A 410 -10.46 -1.25 -12.08
N ALA A 411 -11.07 -0.18 -12.61
CA ALA A 411 -12.36 -0.24 -13.30
C ALA A 411 -12.35 -1.18 -14.53
N ARG A 412 -11.18 -1.44 -15.14
CA ARG A 412 -11.07 -2.38 -16.27
C ARG A 412 -11.46 -3.80 -15.88
N PHE A 413 -11.29 -4.18 -14.61
CA PHE A 413 -11.59 -5.53 -14.14
C PHE A 413 -13.10 -5.84 -14.14
N THR A 414 -13.94 -4.82 -14.24
CA THR A 414 -15.40 -4.99 -14.35
C THR A 414 -15.87 -5.14 -15.81
N SER A 415 -14.95 -5.14 -16.78
CA SER A 415 -15.28 -5.08 -18.21
C SER A 415 -14.60 -6.17 -19.04
N THR A 416 -15.35 -6.72 -19.99
CA THR A 416 -14.85 -7.63 -21.03
C THR A 416 -15.80 -7.60 -22.23
N ASN A 417 -15.35 -8.04 -23.41
CA ASN A 417 -16.19 -8.10 -24.62
C ASN A 417 -17.48 -8.91 -24.42
N GLN A 418 -17.45 -9.91 -23.53
CA GLN A 418 -18.63 -10.72 -23.20
C GLN A 418 -19.66 -9.96 -22.37
N VAL A 419 -19.26 -9.03 -21.49
CA VAL A 419 -20.19 -8.18 -20.74
C VAL A 419 -21.06 -7.39 -21.71
N VAL A 420 -20.45 -6.75 -22.71
CA VAL A 420 -21.17 -5.98 -23.74
C VAL A 420 -22.07 -6.90 -24.59
N SER A 421 -21.55 -8.05 -25.01
CA SER A 421 -22.29 -8.99 -25.86
C SER A 421 -23.53 -9.57 -25.17
N TYR A 422 -23.42 -9.95 -23.89
CA TYR A 422 -24.55 -10.46 -23.12
C TYR A 422 -25.55 -9.36 -22.75
N GLN A 423 -25.09 -8.15 -22.39
CA GLN A 423 -25.99 -7.02 -22.17
C GLN A 423 -26.81 -6.71 -23.42
N ARG A 424 -26.19 -6.69 -24.61
CA ARG A 424 -26.93 -6.54 -25.87
C ARG A 424 -28.02 -7.59 -26.01
N ARG A 425 -27.69 -8.87 -25.81
CA ARG A 425 -28.65 -9.98 -25.90
C ARG A 425 -29.79 -9.82 -24.89
N PHE A 426 -29.50 -9.49 -23.64
CA PHE A 426 -30.50 -9.34 -22.59
C PHE A 426 -31.42 -8.16 -22.84
N MET A 427 -30.89 -7.01 -23.25
CA MET A 427 -31.68 -5.83 -23.55
C MET A 427 -32.57 -6.02 -24.78
N THR A 428 -32.08 -6.73 -25.82
CA THR A 428 -32.94 -7.12 -26.97
C THR A 428 -34.06 -8.06 -26.54
N ALA A 429 -33.78 -9.04 -25.68
CA ALA A 429 -34.81 -9.94 -25.16
C ALA A 429 -35.85 -9.21 -24.31
N ALA A 430 -35.42 -8.28 -23.46
CA ALA A 430 -36.29 -7.47 -22.61
C ALA A 430 -37.20 -6.53 -23.41
N GLN A 431 -36.73 -5.99 -24.55
CA GLN A 431 -37.55 -5.15 -25.44
C GLN A 431 -38.66 -5.93 -26.16
N GLY A 432 -38.53 -7.26 -26.27
CA GLY A 432 -39.53 -8.14 -26.89
C GLY A 432 -40.73 -8.48 -26.00
N HIS A 433 -40.80 -7.89 -24.80
CA HIS A 433 -41.85 -8.03 -23.79
C HIS A 433 -42.30 -6.64 -23.33
#